data_AF-A0A7C3XN23-F1
#
_entry.id   AF-A0A7C3XN23-F1
#
_cell.length_a   1.000
_cell.length_b   1.000
_cell.length_c   1.000
_cell.angle_alpha   90.00
_cell.angle_beta   90.00
_cell.angle_gamma   90.00
#
_symmetry.space_group_name_H-M   'P 1'
#
loop_
_entity.id
_entity.type
_entity.pdbx_description
1 polymer ?
#
loop_
_entity_poly.entity_id
_entity_poly.type
_entity_poly.pdbx_seq_one_letter_code
_entity_poly.pdbx_strand_id
1 'polypeptide(L)'
;LPMLAYGALQVIIRGPLPTTDFSPQATQPLTLLLILHAFSTGCTALTGIEAISNGVPAFQPPESKNAERTLIVMAMLMGILFLGSIWLTQALAVVPSTQETILSALARRLLGSGLSYLVIQSSTMLILAVAANTSFAGFPRLAAILAADDFLPRQLANLGDRLVFANGIILLALGTGMLIVGFAGDTHALIPLFAVGVFLAYTLSQLGMVFHWRRERKRGWMLKSILNGVGASATAMTLLIVSFSKFLEGAWVTVLLILSLLVCFLKIHAHYRDVAQQLSLRDIPHPLLKRFPPLRVVVPIAGVNRATIDAISYAKSISNDVTAVYVELSLGEGQRIQDEWKHYLPDVPLVILPSPYRSIVGPFLEYLDELDRQRNDGQLAAVVLPEWVPARWWHSLLHNQTARLLKEALLYRRRRYGFQRVIIDFPYHLQR
;
A
#
# COMPACT_ATOMS: atom_id res chain seq x y z
N LEU A 1 -36.30 -6.89 7.94
CA LEU A 1 -37.63 -6.27 8.10
C LEU A 1 -38.73 -7.26 8.50
N PRO A 2 -38.95 -8.40 7.80
CA PRO A 2 -40.04 -9.33 8.16
C PRO A 2 -39.95 -9.86 9.60
N MET A 3 -38.74 -10.18 10.07
CA MET A 3 -38.50 -10.59 11.46
C MET A 3 -38.94 -9.53 12.48
N LEU A 4 -38.66 -8.25 12.20
CA LEU A 4 -39.05 -7.16 13.10
C LEU A 4 -40.58 -6.98 13.13
N ALA A 5 -41.24 -7.08 11.97
CA ALA A 5 -42.70 -7.02 11.89
C ALA A 5 -43.35 -8.18 12.65
N TYR A 6 -42.84 -9.41 12.48
CA TYR A 6 -43.30 -10.58 13.22
C TYR A 6 -43.08 -10.42 14.73
N GLY A 7 -41.92 -9.93 15.15
CA GLY A 7 -41.64 -9.68 16.56
C GLY A 7 -42.52 -8.59 17.16
N ALA A 8 -42.79 -7.52 16.41
CA ALA A 8 -43.73 -6.49 16.84
C ALA A 8 -45.13 -7.05 17.05
N LEU A 9 -45.61 -7.90 16.13
CA LEU A 9 -46.89 -8.59 16.26
C LEU A 9 -46.91 -9.50 17.50
N GLN A 10 -45.83 -10.24 17.77
CA GLN A 10 -45.73 -11.10 18.96
C GLN A 10 -45.79 -10.30 20.26
N VAL A 11 -45.10 -9.16 20.33
CA VAL A 11 -45.15 -8.26 21.51
C VAL A 11 -46.55 -7.67 21.69
N ILE A 12 -47.24 -7.31 20.61
CA ILE A 12 -48.62 -6.79 20.68
C ILE A 12 -49.59 -7.86 21.18
N ILE A 13 -49.45 -9.11 20.72
CA ILE A 13 -50.36 -10.21 21.09
C ILE A 13 -50.09 -10.72 22.50
N ARG A 14 -48.82 -10.92 22.87
CA ARG A 14 -48.42 -11.60 24.11
C ARG A 14 -48.02 -10.64 25.24
N GLY A 15 -47.89 -9.36 24.94
CA GLY A 15 -47.34 -8.35 25.86
C GLY A 15 -45.81 -8.38 25.92
N PRO A 16 -45.19 -7.30 26.43
CA PRO A 16 -43.76 -7.26 26.70
C PRO A 16 -43.41 -8.17 27.89
N LEU A 17 -42.22 -8.76 27.86
CA LEU A 17 -41.70 -9.54 28.97
C LEU A 17 -41.18 -8.61 30.08
N PRO A 18 -41.37 -8.95 31.37
CA PRO A 18 -40.81 -8.18 32.47
C PRO A 18 -39.28 -8.24 32.42
N THR A 19 -38.65 -7.06 32.33
CA THR A 19 -37.19 -6.92 32.28
C THR A 19 -36.52 -7.19 33.63
N THR A 20 -37.27 -7.13 34.72
CA THR A 20 -36.79 -7.34 36.10
C THR A 20 -36.26 -8.75 36.35
N ASP A 21 -36.80 -9.76 35.65
CA ASP A 21 -36.45 -11.16 35.88
C ASP A 21 -35.13 -11.56 35.19
N PHE A 22 -34.65 -10.73 34.25
CA PHE A 22 -33.50 -11.03 33.40
C PHE A 22 -32.40 -9.96 33.46
N SER A 23 -32.60 -8.88 34.22
CA SER A 23 -31.61 -7.81 34.34
C SER A 23 -30.44 -8.24 35.21
N PRO A 24 -29.18 -8.13 34.73
CA PRO A 24 -28.02 -8.38 35.57
C PRO A 24 -27.98 -7.40 36.74
N GLN A 25 -27.41 -7.81 37.87
CA GLN A 25 -27.24 -6.93 39.02
C GLN A 25 -26.42 -5.69 38.65
N ALA A 26 -26.87 -4.51 39.07
CA ALA A 26 -26.17 -3.26 38.81
C ALA A 26 -24.80 -3.27 39.49
N THR A 27 -23.73 -3.25 38.70
CA THR A 27 -22.35 -3.28 39.20
C THR A 27 -21.79 -1.88 39.49
N GLN A 28 -22.36 -0.84 38.88
CA GLN A 28 -21.92 0.54 39.04
C GLN A 28 -23.10 1.52 38.83
N PRO A 29 -23.04 2.73 39.42
CA PRO A 29 -24.06 3.75 39.22
C PRO A 29 -24.07 4.26 37.77
N LEU A 30 -25.25 4.69 37.31
CA LEU A 30 -25.40 5.34 36.01
C LEU A 30 -24.78 6.75 36.07
N THR A 31 -23.57 6.88 35.53
CA THR A 31 -22.86 8.17 35.43
C THR A 31 -23.03 8.78 34.04
N LEU A 32 -22.88 10.10 33.95
CA LEU A 32 -22.85 10.79 32.65
C LEU A 32 -21.75 10.21 31.74
N LEU A 33 -20.59 9.88 32.31
CA LEU A 33 -19.49 9.25 31.57
C LEU A 33 -19.90 7.91 30.98
N LEU A 34 -20.63 7.07 31.72
CA LEU A 34 -21.13 5.79 31.23
C LEU A 34 -22.14 5.96 30.09
N ILE A 35 -23.02 6.97 30.18
CA ILE A 35 -23.96 7.31 29.11
C ILE A 35 -23.20 7.75 27.85
N LEU A 36 -22.20 8.63 28.01
CA LEU A 36 -21.39 9.10 26.89
C LEU A 36 -20.59 7.95 26.26
N HIS A 37 -20.07 7.01 27.06
CA HIS A 37 -19.40 5.81 26.56
C HIS A 37 -20.34 4.91 25.74
N ALA A 38 -21.56 4.67 26.24
CA ALA A 38 -22.59 3.92 25.54
C ALA A 38 -23.01 4.62 24.23
N PHE A 39 -23.19 5.94 24.28
CA PHE A 39 -23.48 6.77 23.10
C PHE A 39 -22.38 6.65 22.04
N SER A 40 -21.12 6.87 22.44
CA SER A 40 -19.94 6.74 21.58
C SER A 40 -19.86 5.38 20.89
N THR A 41 -20.10 4.30 21.64
CA THR A 41 -20.08 2.93 21.09
C THR A 41 -21.27 2.70 20.15
N GLY A 42 -22.44 3.29 20.43
CA GLY A 42 -23.62 3.20 19.57
C GLY A 42 -23.50 4.01 18.27
N CYS A 43 -22.76 5.12 18.27
CA CYS A 43 -22.60 5.97 17.09
C CYS A 43 -21.91 5.25 15.93
N THR A 44 -21.12 4.20 16.18
CA THR A 44 -20.48 3.41 15.12
C THR A 44 -21.48 2.64 14.27
N ALA A 45 -22.70 2.38 14.78
CA ALA A 45 -23.76 1.70 14.04
C ALA A 45 -24.30 2.52 12.86
N LEU A 46 -24.08 3.84 12.85
CA LEU A 46 -24.53 4.75 11.79
C LEU A 46 -23.48 4.96 10.68
N THR A 47 -22.35 4.25 10.76
CA THR A 47 -21.30 4.29 9.73
C THR A 47 -21.74 3.54 8.46
N GLY A 48 -21.02 3.76 7.35
CA GLY A 48 -21.36 3.16 6.06
C GLY A 48 -22.22 4.05 5.14
N ILE A 49 -22.76 5.16 5.65
CA ILE A 49 -23.40 6.18 4.79
C ILE A 49 -22.42 6.78 3.77
N GLU A 50 -21.14 6.78 4.11
CA GLU A 50 -20.03 7.24 3.29
C GLU A 50 -19.79 6.40 2.02
N ALA A 51 -20.23 5.14 2.00
CA ALA A 51 -20.09 4.28 0.84
C ALA A 51 -20.86 4.88 -0.37
N ILE A 52 -22.04 5.44 -0.11
CA ILE A 52 -22.83 6.10 -1.15
C ILE A 52 -22.19 7.44 -1.54
N SER A 53 -21.73 8.25 -0.58
CA SER A 53 -21.12 9.55 -0.89
C SER A 53 -19.84 9.42 -1.71
N ASN A 54 -19.05 8.39 -1.45
CA ASN A 54 -17.83 8.09 -2.23
C ASN A 54 -18.15 7.44 -3.58
N GLY A 55 -19.34 6.85 -3.71
CA GLY A 55 -19.82 6.19 -4.92
C GLY A 55 -20.63 7.06 -5.87
N VAL A 56 -20.82 8.36 -5.58
CA VAL A 56 -21.65 9.27 -6.41
C VAL A 56 -21.29 9.21 -7.91
N PRO A 57 -20.01 9.18 -8.33
CA PRO A 57 -19.67 9.12 -9.75
C PRO A 57 -20.09 7.82 -10.47
N ALA A 58 -20.47 6.77 -9.73
CA ALA A 58 -20.92 5.50 -10.29
C ALA A 58 -22.44 5.44 -10.55
N PHE A 59 -23.21 6.44 -10.10
CA PHE A 59 -24.65 6.52 -10.37
C PHE A 59 -24.93 6.94 -11.81
N GLN A 60 -26.08 6.54 -12.35
CA GLN A 60 -26.54 7.04 -13.65
C GLN A 60 -26.90 8.53 -13.56
N PRO A 61 -26.65 9.33 -14.61
CA PRO A 61 -27.09 10.72 -14.67
C PRO A 61 -28.61 10.86 -14.52
N PRO A 62 -29.13 11.83 -13.73
CA PRO A 62 -28.41 12.78 -12.89
C PRO A 62 -27.88 12.14 -11.59
N GLU A 63 -26.56 12.06 -11.46
CA GLU A 63 -25.87 11.25 -10.46
C GLU A 63 -26.20 11.70 -9.03
N SER A 64 -26.14 13.01 -8.79
CA SER A 64 -26.42 13.62 -7.48
C SER A 64 -27.83 13.32 -6.97
N LYS A 65 -28.85 13.43 -7.83
CA LYS A 65 -30.25 13.18 -7.43
C LYS A 65 -30.50 11.71 -7.14
N ASN A 66 -29.88 10.82 -7.92
CA ASN A 66 -30.02 9.38 -7.73
C ASN A 66 -29.29 8.92 -6.46
N ALA A 67 -28.09 9.44 -6.20
CA ALA A 67 -27.35 9.20 -4.97
C ALA A 67 -28.11 9.73 -3.73
N GLU A 68 -28.68 10.93 -3.79
CA GLU A 68 -29.50 11.52 -2.72
C GLU A 68 -30.70 10.63 -2.36
N ARG A 69 -31.49 10.23 -3.37
CA ARG A 69 -32.65 9.34 -3.15
C ARG A 69 -32.23 8.01 -2.52
N THR A 70 -31.12 7.45 -2.98
CA THR A 70 -30.58 6.19 -2.43
C THR A 70 -30.15 6.36 -0.98
N LEU A 71 -29.48 7.48 -0.65
CA LEU A 71 -29.08 7.82 0.71
C LEU A 71 -30.29 7.94 1.65
N ILE A 72 -31.36 8.60 1.20
CA ILE A 72 -32.61 8.74 1.98
C ILE A 72 -33.25 7.37 2.25
N VAL A 73 -33.38 6.52 1.22
CA VAL A 73 -33.94 5.16 1.38
C VAL A 73 -33.10 4.33 2.37
N MET A 74 -31.78 4.35 2.22
CA MET A 74 -30.87 3.64 3.11
C MET A 74 -30.97 4.17 4.54
N ALA A 75 -31.01 5.49 4.74
CA ALA A 75 -31.16 6.10 6.07
C ALA A 75 -32.48 5.69 6.74
N MET A 76 -33.60 5.66 5.99
CA MET A 76 -34.88 5.19 6.51
C MET A 76 -34.83 3.70 6.87
N LEU A 77 -34.29 2.85 5.99
CA LEU A 77 -34.16 1.41 6.26
C LEU A 77 -33.28 1.14 7.47
N MET A 78 -32.13 1.81 7.57
CA MET A 78 -31.23 1.71 8.71
C MET A 78 -31.93 2.18 9.99
N GLY A 79 -32.64 3.31 9.95
CA GLY A 79 -33.42 3.81 11.09
C GLY A 79 -34.47 2.81 11.57
N ILE A 80 -35.26 2.23 10.66
CA ILE A 80 -36.28 1.21 10.97
C ILE A 80 -35.63 -0.05 11.56
N LEU A 81 -34.56 -0.54 10.94
CA LEU A 81 -33.87 -1.75 11.40
C LEU A 81 -33.23 -1.53 12.78
N PHE A 82 -32.56 -0.41 12.98
CA PHE A 82 -31.85 -0.10 14.21
C PHE A 82 -32.82 0.17 15.36
N LEU A 83 -33.75 1.12 15.21
CA LEU A 83 -34.74 1.43 16.25
C LEU A 83 -35.67 0.25 16.52
N GLY A 84 -36.10 -0.47 15.47
CA GLY A 84 -36.93 -1.66 15.61
C GLY A 84 -36.20 -2.77 16.36
N SER A 85 -34.91 -2.97 16.11
CA SER A 85 -34.12 -3.95 16.87
C SER A 85 -33.94 -3.55 18.33
N ILE A 86 -33.65 -2.28 18.64
CA ILE A 86 -33.51 -1.77 20.01
C ILE A 86 -34.81 -1.93 20.79
N TRP A 87 -35.93 -1.54 20.19
CA TRP A 87 -37.24 -1.67 20.84
C TRP A 87 -37.56 -3.13 21.13
N LEU A 88 -37.33 -4.02 20.16
CA LEU A 88 -37.69 -5.42 20.29
C LEU A 88 -36.78 -6.19 21.25
N THR A 89 -35.49 -5.86 21.33
CA THR A 89 -34.58 -6.45 22.32
C THR A 89 -34.98 -6.06 23.75
N GLN A 90 -35.41 -4.82 23.96
CA GLN A 90 -35.92 -4.38 25.27
C GLN A 90 -37.26 -5.04 25.59
N ALA A 91 -38.21 -5.08 24.66
CA ALA A 91 -39.54 -5.65 24.88
C ALA A 91 -39.52 -7.16 25.15
N LEU A 92 -38.53 -7.88 24.60
CA LEU A 92 -38.37 -9.33 24.77
C LEU A 92 -37.31 -9.72 25.81
N ALA A 93 -36.78 -8.76 26.57
CA ALA A 93 -35.75 -8.96 27.59
C ALA A 93 -34.54 -9.77 27.07
N VAL A 94 -34.03 -9.42 25.88
CA VAL A 94 -32.87 -10.07 25.27
C VAL A 94 -31.60 -9.59 25.99
N VAL A 95 -30.90 -10.51 26.65
CA VAL A 95 -29.66 -10.23 27.39
C VAL A 95 -28.44 -10.49 26.49
N PRO A 96 -27.44 -9.58 26.45
CA PRO A 96 -26.22 -9.80 25.69
C PRO A 96 -25.40 -10.99 26.26
N SER A 97 -24.84 -11.80 25.36
CA SER A 97 -23.99 -12.96 25.69
C SER A 97 -22.65 -12.83 24.97
N THR A 98 -21.58 -13.41 25.53
CA THR A 98 -20.25 -13.42 24.89
C THR A 98 -20.15 -14.42 23.73
N GLN A 99 -21.10 -15.36 23.61
CA GLN A 99 -21.05 -16.42 22.61
C GLN A 99 -21.91 -16.18 21.37
N GLU A 100 -22.76 -15.15 21.38
CA GLU A 100 -23.59 -14.83 20.22
C GLU A 100 -23.84 -13.33 20.08
N THR A 101 -24.15 -12.89 18.86
CA THR A 101 -24.50 -11.50 18.59
C THR A 101 -25.89 -11.16 19.13
N ILE A 102 -26.16 -9.88 19.40
CA ILE A 102 -27.49 -9.42 19.82
C ILE A 102 -28.57 -9.79 18.79
N LEU A 103 -28.24 -9.69 17.49
CA LEU A 103 -29.16 -10.08 16.42
C LEU A 103 -29.43 -11.59 16.41
N SER A 104 -28.42 -12.41 16.72
CA SER A 104 -28.59 -13.85 16.92
C SER A 104 -29.50 -14.16 18.09
N ALA A 105 -29.25 -13.55 19.25
CA ALA A 105 -30.05 -13.76 20.44
C ALA A 105 -31.52 -13.35 20.21
N LEU A 106 -31.74 -12.21 19.54
CA LEU A 106 -33.07 -11.74 19.15
C LEU A 106 -33.78 -12.71 18.19
N ALA A 107 -33.09 -13.13 17.12
CA ALA A 107 -33.65 -14.07 16.14
C ALA A 107 -34.00 -15.42 16.80
N ARG A 108 -33.11 -15.93 17.66
CA ARG A 108 -33.32 -17.18 18.40
C ARG A 108 -34.52 -17.08 19.34
N ARG A 109 -34.68 -15.95 20.03
CA ARG A 109 -35.80 -15.70 20.93
C ARG A 109 -37.14 -15.66 20.20
N LEU A 110 -37.17 -15.10 18.99
CA LEU A 110 -38.38 -14.93 18.18
C LEU A 110 -38.75 -16.18 17.37
N LEU A 111 -37.75 -16.85 16.80
CA LEU A 111 -37.93 -17.84 15.74
C LEU A 111 -37.40 -19.24 16.13
N GLY A 112 -36.80 -19.39 17.31
CA GLY A 112 -36.14 -20.62 17.75
C GLY A 112 -34.81 -20.85 17.01
N SER A 113 -34.35 -22.10 17.00
CA SER A 113 -33.11 -22.54 16.35
C SER A 113 -33.32 -23.22 14.98
N GLY A 114 -34.50 -23.04 14.38
CA GLY A 114 -34.88 -23.68 13.12
C GLY A 114 -34.30 -23.03 11.85
N LEU A 115 -34.86 -23.40 10.70
CA LEU A 115 -34.42 -22.93 9.38
C LEU A 115 -34.44 -21.39 9.26
N SER A 116 -35.45 -20.73 9.82
CA SER A 116 -35.61 -19.27 9.78
C SER A 116 -34.48 -18.54 10.51
N TYR A 117 -33.99 -19.08 11.63
CA TYR A 117 -32.81 -18.57 12.32
C TYR A 117 -31.54 -18.72 11.48
N LEU A 118 -31.34 -19.88 10.86
CA LEU A 118 -30.19 -20.10 9.97
C LEU A 118 -30.20 -19.16 8.77
N VAL A 119 -31.36 -18.93 8.15
CA VAL A 119 -31.50 -17.97 7.05
C VAL A 119 -31.06 -16.56 7.49
N ILE A 120 -31.44 -16.12 8.69
CA ILE A 120 -31.00 -14.83 9.23
C ILE A 120 -29.49 -14.81 9.43
N GLN A 121 -28.91 -15.82 10.08
CA GLN A 121 -27.46 -15.88 10.33
C GLN A 121 -26.65 -15.90 9.03
N SER A 122 -27.03 -16.75 8.07
CA SER A 122 -26.39 -16.83 6.76
C SER A 122 -26.53 -15.52 5.98
N SER A 123 -27.70 -14.87 6.04
CA SER A 123 -27.89 -13.55 5.41
C SER A 123 -27.01 -12.48 6.05
N THR A 124 -26.93 -12.44 7.38
CA THR A 124 -26.06 -11.50 8.11
C THR A 124 -24.59 -11.71 7.76
N MET A 125 -24.13 -12.97 7.74
CA MET A 125 -22.77 -13.30 7.31
C MET A 125 -22.50 -12.81 5.87
N LEU A 126 -23.42 -13.06 4.94
CA LEU A 126 -23.25 -12.66 3.55
C LEU A 126 -23.22 -11.13 3.39
N ILE A 127 -24.08 -10.41 4.13
CA ILE A 127 -24.09 -8.94 4.16
C ILE A 127 -22.76 -8.40 4.69
N LEU A 128 -22.21 -8.96 5.77
CA LEU A 128 -20.91 -8.56 6.31
C LEU A 128 -19.76 -8.86 5.33
N ALA A 129 -19.82 -9.97 4.59
CA ALA A 129 -18.85 -10.28 3.54
C ALA A 129 -18.91 -9.27 2.37
N VAL A 130 -20.12 -8.86 1.96
CA VAL A 130 -20.31 -7.80 0.95
C VAL A 130 -19.81 -6.46 1.47
N ALA A 131 -20.04 -6.14 2.75
CA ALA A 131 -19.53 -4.90 3.36
C ALA A 131 -18.00 -4.84 3.32
N ALA A 132 -17.30 -5.95 3.60
CA ALA A 132 -15.84 -6.02 3.45
C ALA A 132 -15.41 -5.76 2.00
N ASN A 133 -16.13 -6.31 1.02
CA ASN A 133 -15.85 -6.07 -0.40
C ASN A 133 -15.97 -4.58 -0.79
N THR A 134 -16.87 -3.82 -0.16
CA THR A 134 -16.97 -2.37 -0.37
C THR A 134 -15.67 -1.65 -0.04
N SER A 135 -14.98 -2.03 1.04
CA SER A 135 -13.66 -1.49 1.39
C SER A 135 -12.60 -1.83 0.34
N PHE A 136 -12.61 -3.07 -0.19
CA PHE A 136 -11.71 -3.51 -1.27
C PHE A 136 -11.99 -2.85 -2.62
N ALA A 137 -13.21 -2.34 -2.84
CA ALA A 137 -13.53 -1.51 -4.00
C ALA A 137 -13.12 -0.04 -3.81
N GLY A 138 -13.24 0.48 -2.58
CA GLY A 138 -13.00 1.89 -2.27
C GLY A 138 -11.54 2.27 -2.04
N PHE A 139 -10.83 1.52 -1.20
CA PHE A 139 -9.47 1.86 -0.78
C PHE A 139 -8.47 1.98 -1.95
N PRO A 140 -8.42 1.04 -2.93
CA PRO A 140 -7.44 1.14 -4.01
C PRO A 140 -7.60 2.41 -4.85
N ARG A 141 -8.84 2.90 -5.01
CA ARG A 141 -9.12 4.17 -5.69
C ARG A 141 -8.60 5.36 -4.89
N LEU A 142 -8.84 5.38 -3.58
CA LEU A 142 -8.32 6.43 -2.69
C LEU A 142 -6.79 6.46 -2.69
N ALA A 143 -6.16 5.29 -2.58
CA ALA A 143 -4.70 5.15 -2.62
C ALA A 143 -4.13 5.62 -3.96
N ALA A 144 -4.80 5.33 -5.08
CA ALA A 144 -4.39 5.79 -6.40
C ALA A 144 -4.47 7.32 -6.53
N ILE A 145 -5.51 7.96 -6.00
CA ILE A 145 -5.64 9.43 -6.00
C ILE A 145 -4.48 10.06 -5.21
N LEU A 146 -4.21 9.57 -4.00
CA LEU A 146 -3.10 10.06 -3.17
C LEU A 146 -1.72 9.80 -3.80
N ALA A 147 -1.56 8.67 -4.50
CA ALA A 147 -0.31 8.35 -5.20
C ALA A 147 -0.11 9.21 -6.45
N ALA A 148 -1.19 9.61 -7.13
CA ALA A 148 -1.13 10.57 -8.25
C ALA A 148 -0.68 11.96 -7.78
N ASP A 149 -1.06 12.36 -6.56
CA ASP A 149 -0.63 13.61 -5.91
C ASP A 149 0.75 13.49 -5.20
N ASP A 150 1.53 12.43 -5.49
CA ASP A 150 2.87 12.18 -4.93
C ASP A 150 2.91 12.00 -3.39
N PHE A 151 1.80 11.70 -2.72
CA PHE A 151 1.77 11.39 -1.26
C PHE A 151 1.95 9.92 -0.93
N LEU A 152 1.82 9.04 -1.93
CA LEU A 152 2.02 7.60 -1.83
C LEU A 152 2.95 7.11 -2.95
N PRO A 153 3.52 5.90 -2.85
CA PRO A 153 4.34 5.34 -3.91
C PRO A 153 3.61 5.32 -5.24
N ARG A 154 4.21 5.88 -6.29
CA ARG A 154 3.60 5.99 -7.64
C ARG A 154 3.06 4.67 -8.21
N GLN A 155 3.62 3.54 -7.76
CA GLN A 155 3.16 2.20 -8.12
C GLN A 155 1.69 1.93 -7.74
N LEU A 156 1.13 2.62 -6.76
CA LEU A 156 -0.28 2.50 -6.35
C LEU A 156 -1.24 3.21 -7.32
N ALA A 157 -0.76 4.19 -8.09
CA ALA A 157 -1.55 4.85 -9.14
C ALA A 157 -1.58 4.05 -10.45
N ASN A 158 -0.70 3.05 -10.61
CA ASN A 158 -0.65 2.24 -11.81
C ASN A 158 -1.87 1.31 -11.89
N LEU A 159 -2.58 1.38 -13.01
CA LEU A 159 -3.60 0.40 -13.37
C LEU A 159 -2.89 -0.87 -13.86
N GLY A 160 -3.21 -2.02 -13.24
CA GLY A 160 -2.73 -3.31 -13.74
C GLY A 160 -3.44 -3.73 -15.03
N ASP A 161 -3.06 -4.89 -15.58
CA ASP A 161 -3.55 -5.40 -16.87
C ASP A 161 -5.08 -5.56 -16.98
N ARG A 162 -5.76 -5.70 -15.83
CA ARG A 162 -7.23 -5.78 -15.74
C ARG A 162 -7.91 -4.43 -15.47
N LEU A 163 -7.18 -3.32 -15.60
CA LEU A 163 -7.63 -1.96 -15.23
C LEU A 163 -8.05 -1.85 -13.75
N VAL A 164 -7.35 -2.57 -12.88
CA VAL A 164 -7.58 -2.55 -11.43
C VAL A 164 -6.30 -2.12 -10.71
N PHE A 165 -6.45 -1.34 -9.64
CA PHE A 165 -5.36 -0.94 -8.74
C PHE A 165 -4.90 -2.12 -7.85
N ALA A 166 -4.26 -3.11 -8.47
CA ALA A 166 -3.88 -4.37 -7.81
C ALA A 166 -2.97 -4.15 -6.58
N ASN A 167 -2.01 -3.23 -6.67
CA ASN A 167 -1.11 -2.91 -5.57
C ASN A 167 -1.88 -2.37 -4.34
N GLY A 168 -2.94 -1.59 -4.56
CA GLY A 168 -3.81 -1.12 -3.49
C GLY A 168 -4.62 -2.23 -2.83
N ILE A 169 -5.09 -3.21 -3.61
CA ILE A 169 -5.78 -4.41 -3.09
C ILE A 169 -4.84 -5.24 -2.21
N ILE A 170 -3.62 -5.50 -2.70
CA ILE A 170 -2.61 -6.27 -1.95
C ILE A 170 -2.25 -5.54 -0.65
N LEU A 171 -2.04 -4.23 -0.70
CA LEU A 171 -1.74 -3.42 0.49
C LEU A 171 -2.87 -3.52 1.52
N LEU A 172 -4.13 -3.39 1.08
CA LEU A 172 -5.28 -3.53 1.99
C LEU A 172 -5.40 -4.95 2.55
N ALA A 173 -5.17 -5.98 1.72
CA ALA A 173 -5.25 -7.38 2.15
C ALA A 173 -4.20 -7.70 3.22
N LEU A 174 -2.96 -7.24 3.03
CA LEU A 174 -1.87 -7.38 4.01
C LEU A 174 -2.19 -6.62 5.30
N GLY A 175 -2.62 -5.35 5.21
CA GLY A 175 -3.00 -4.56 6.37
C GLY A 175 -4.17 -5.16 7.16
N THR A 176 -5.21 -5.62 6.45
CA THR A 176 -6.37 -6.30 7.05
C THR A 176 -5.95 -7.61 7.72
N GLY A 177 -5.10 -8.42 7.07
CA GLY A 177 -4.57 -9.65 7.63
C GLY A 177 -3.74 -9.40 8.90
N MET A 178 -2.87 -8.38 8.90
CA MET A 178 -2.09 -7.97 10.07
C MET A 178 -3.00 -7.56 11.24
N LEU A 179 -4.06 -6.79 10.99
CA LEU A 179 -5.01 -6.40 12.04
C LEU A 179 -5.79 -7.60 12.58
N ILE A 180 -6.29 -8.49 11.72
CA ILE A 180 -7.04 -9.69 12.16
C ILE A 180 -6.15 -10.58 13.04
N VAL A 181 -4.90 -10.85 12.62
CA VAL A 181 -3.95 -11.66 13.40
C VAL A 181 -3.56 -10.94 14.69
N GLY A 182 -3.27 -9.64 14.63
CA GLY A 182 -2.84 -8.85 15.78
C GLY A 182 -3.89 -8.72 16.88
N PHE A 183 -5.18 -8.65 16.52
CA PHE A 183 -6.30 -8.56 17.46
C PHE A 183 -7.03 -9.90 17.66
N ALA A 184 -6.48 -11.01 17.15
CA ALA A 184 -7.06 -12.36 17.22
C ALA A 184 -8.54 -12.44 16.76
N GLY A 185 -8.94 -11.58 15.82
CA GLY A 185 -10.32 -11.49 15.33
C GLY A 185 -11.34 -10.89 16.32
N ASP A 186 -10.91 -10.27 17.42
CA ASP A 186 -11.82 -9.63 18.37
C ASP A 186 -12.38 -8.32 17.81
N THR A 187 -13.68 -8.35 17.50
CA THR A 187 -14.41 -7.18 17.01
C THR A 187 -14.51 -6.06 18.05
N HIS A 188 -14.54 -6.36 19.35
CA HIS A 188 -14.66 -5.34 20.39
C HIS A 188 -13.43 -4.45 20.47
N ALA A 189 -12.23 -5.01 20.22
CA ALA A 189 -10.99 -4.25 20.14
C ALA A 189 -10.83 -3.48 18.82
N LEU A 190 -11.39 -4.00 17.72
CA LEU A 190 -11.31 -3.37 16.39
C LEU A 190 -12.28 -2.21 16.17
N ILE A 191 -13.47 -2.24 16.79
CA ILE A 191 -14.50 -1.20 16.63
C ILE A 191 -13.99 0.20 17.02
N PRO A 192 -13.31 0.40 18.18
CA PRO A 192 -12.76 1.71 18.54
C PRO A 192 -11.72 2.22 17.53
N LEU A 193 -10.89 1.32 16.98
CA LEU A 193 -9.87 1.66 15.99
C LEU A 193 -10.50 2.31 14.76
N PHE A 194 -11.56 1.69 14.25
CA PHE A 194 -12.36 2.19 13.12
C PHE A 194 -13.12 3.47 13.46
N ALA A 195 -13.76 3.54 14.62
CA ALA A 195 -14.59 4.67 15.04
C ALA A 195 -13.81 6.00 15.05
N VAL A 196 -12.60 5.99 15.62
CA VAL A 196 -11.73 7.17 15.65
C VAL A 196 -11.42 7.68 14.24
N GLY A 197 -11.09 6.78 13.31
CA GLY A 197 -10.80 7.15 11.92
C GLY A 197 -12.00 7.76 11.20
N VAL A 198 -13.18 7.14 11.32
CA VAL A 198 -14.39 7.62 10.66
C VAL A 198 -14.86 8.96 11.24
N PHE A 199 -14.92 9.11 12.56
CA PHE A 199 -15.34 10.39 13.15
C PHE A 199 -14.34 11.51 12.89
N LEU A 200 -13.05 11.22 12.79
CA LEU A 200 -12.06 12.19 12.34
C LEU A 200 -12.33 12.62 10.89
N ALA A 201 -12.57 11.67 9.98
CA ALA A 201 -12.89 11.98 8.60
C ALA A 201 -14.18 12.81 8.47
N TYR A 202 -15.22 12.47 9.22
CA TYR A 202 -16.48 13.24 9.25
C TYR A 202 -16.26 14.64 9.81
N THR A 203 -15.52 14.78 10.91
CA THR A 203 -15.21 16.10 11.49
C THR A 203 -14.50 16.98 10.47
N LEU A 204 -13.45 16.46 9.82
CA LEU A 204 -12.69 17.19 8.80
C LEU A 204 -13.53 17.53 7.57
N SER A 205 -14.37 16.60 7.09
CA SER A 205 -15.28 16.82 5.97
C SER A 205 -16.30 17.92 6.27
N GLN A 206 -16.97 17.85 7.43
CA GLN A 206 -17.97 18.82 7.85
C GLN A 206 -17.34 20.21 8.05
N LEU A 207 -16.19 20.30 8.72
CA LEU A 207 -15.43 21.55 8.85
C LEU A 207 -15.01 22.11 7.49
N GLY A 208 -14.53 21.26 6.58
CA GLY A 208 -14.21 21.64 5.20
C GLY A 208 -15.41 22.27 4.49
N MET A 209 -16.60 21.68 4.64
CA MET A 209 -17.83 22.22 4.07
C MET A 209 -18.27 23.54 4.72
N VAL A 210 -18.04 23.74 6.02
CA VAL A 210 -18.25 25.03 6.68
C VAL A 210 -17.38 26.11 6.03
N PHE A 211 -16.08 25.84 5.84
CA PHE A 211 -15.18 26.77 5.16
C PHE A 211 -15.58 27.00 3.70
N HIS A 212 -15.98 25.95 2.98
CA HIS A 212 -16.46 26.04 1.61
C HIS A 212 -17.65 26.97 1.47
N TRP A 213 -18.72 26.79 2.25
CA TRP A 213 -19.91 27.64 2.18
C TRP A 213 -19.64 29.09 2.59
N ARG A 214 -18.75 29.31 3.58
CA ARG A 214 -18.33 30.65 3.99
C ARG A 214 -17.55 31.39 2.89
N ARG A 215 -16.77 30.67 2.08
CA ARG A 215 -16.00 31.23 0.96
C ARG A 215 -16.89 31.52 -0.25
N GLU A 216 -17.73 30.58 -0.68
CA GLU A 216 -18.53 30.74 -1.90
C GLU A 216 -19.74 31.68 -1.75
N ARG A 217 -20.31 31.82 -0.53
CA ARG A 217 -21.45 32.70 -0.22
C ARG A 217 -22.67 32.59 -1.15
N LYS A 218 -22.91 31.41 -1.74
CA LYS A 218 -24.11 31.12 -2.58
C LYS A 218 -25.42 31.23 -1.78
N ARG A 219 -26.58 31.23 -2.45
CA ARG A 219 -27.90 31.33 -1.80
C ARG A 219 -28.06 30.26 -0.70
N GLY A 220 -28.45 30.70 0.50
CA GLY A 220 -28.62 29.82 1.66
C GLY A 220 -27.32 29.36 2.34
N TRP A 221 -26.16 29.97 2.03
CA TRP A 221 -24.86 29.59 2.61
C TRP A 221 -24.84 29.61 4.13
N MET A 222 -25.54 30.55 4.78
CA MET A 222 -25.58 30.67 6.24
C MET A 222 -26.23 29.44 6.87
N LEU A 223 -27.40 29.02 6.36
CA LEU A 223 -28.09 27.82 6.85
C LEU A 223 -27.25 26.56 6.62
N LYS A 224 -26.67 26.39 5.41
CA LYS A 224 -25.81 25.25 5.09
C LYS A 224 -24.55 25.20 5.96
N SER A 225 -23.95 26.37 6.23
CA SER A 225 -22.78 26.49 7.11
C SER A 225 -23.14 26.19 8.55
N ILE A 226 -24.31 26.59 9.05
CA ILE A 226 -24.76 26.28 10.41
C ILE A 226 -25.02 24.78 10.54
N LEU A 227 -25.71 24.18 9.56
CA LEU A 227 -26.01 22.74 9.57
C LEU A 227 -24.73 21.89 9.60
N ASN A 228 -23.76 22.19 8.72
CA ASN A 228 -22.47 21.51 8.73
C ASN A 228 -21.65 21.84 9.99
N GLY A 229 -21.80 23.03 10.56
CA GLY A 229 -21.17 23.41 11.83
C GLY A 229 -21.69 22.58 13.01
N VAL A 230 -23.00 22.35 13.08
CA VAL A 230 -23.63 21.47 14.08
C VAL A 230 -23.13 20.03 13.89
N GLY A 231 -23.09 19.55 12.64
CA GLY A 231 -22.53 18.24 12.31
C GLY A 231 -21.06 18.08 12.70
N ALA A 232 -20.22 19.08 12.42
CA ALA A 232 -18.82 19.11 12.82
C ALA A 232 -18.66 19.06 14.34
N SER A 233 -19.45 19.84 15.09
CA SER A 233 -19.42 19.82 16.56
C SER A 233 -19.87 18.48 17.13
N ALA A 234 -20.94 17.89 16.60
CA ALA A 234 -21.44 16.59 17.05
C ALA A 234 -20.44 15.45 16.78
N THR A 235 -19.83 15.44 15.59
CA THR A 235 -18.81 14.43 15.22
C THR A 235 -17.50 14.65 15.97
N ALA A 236 -17.07 15.89 16.19
CA ALA A 236 -15.90 16.21 17.01
C ALA A 236 -16.11 15.81 18.48
N MET A 237 -17.28 16.09 19.05
CA MET A 237 -17.62 15.67 20.41
C MET A 237 -17.59 14.14 20.53
N THR A 238 -18.18 13.44 19.56
CA THR A 238 -18.16 11.97 19.50
C THR A 238 -16.73 11.45 19.40
N LEU A 239 -15.89 12.03 18.54
CA LEU A 239 -14.47 11.69 18.42
C LEU A 239 -13.73 11.84 19.75
N LEU A 240 -13.96 12.94 20.49
CA LEU A 240 -13.34 13.16 21.79
C LEU A 240 -13.79 12.13 22.82
N ILE A 241 -15.08 11.83 22.88
CA ILE A 241 -15.64 10.83 23.80
C ILE A 241 -15.09 9.44 23.49
N VAL A 242 -15.10 9.02 22.21
CA VAL A 242 -14.54 7.73 21.77
C VAL A 242 -13.06 7.66 22.16
N SER A 243 -12.29 8.70 21.82
CA SER A 243 -10.84 8.72 22.03
C SER A 243 -10.47 8.65 23.51
N PHE A 244 -11.23 9.32 24.38
CA PHE A 244 -11.00 9.29 25.82
C PHE A 244 -11.51 8.00 26.46
N SER A 245 -12.76 7.62 26.18
CA SER A 245 -13.40 6.49 26.86
C SER A 245 -12.86 5.15 26.42
N LYS A 246 -12.41 5.03 25.16
CA LYS A 246 -11.77 3.83 24.60
C LYS A 246 -10.26 3.94 24.57
N PHE A 247 -9.68 4.92 25.27
CA PHE A 247 -8.23 5.10 25.32
C PHE A 247 -7.55 3.82 25.80
N LEU A 248 -8.00 3.26 26.93
CA LEU A 248 -7.45 2.02 27.48
C LEU A 248 -7.74 0.78 26.61
N GLU A 249 -8.80 0.82 25.80
CA GLU A 249 -9.20 -0.26 24.90
C GLU A 249 -8.48 -0.23 23.54
N GLY A 250 -7.57 0.73 23.32
CA GLY A 250 -6.70 0.77 22.13
C GLY A 250 -6.92 1.94 21.18
N ALA A 251 -7.76 2.93 21.50
CA ALA A 251 -7.96 4.12 20.65
C ALA A 251 -6.65 4.91 20.40
N TRP A 252 -5.68 4.84 21.32
CA TRP A 252 -4.37 5.46 21.15
C TRP A 252 -3.58 4.88 19.96
N VAL A 253 -3.78 3.60 19.63
CA VAL A 253 -3.12 2.93 18.50
C VAL A 253 -3.54 3.60 17.19
N THR A 254 -4.82 3.95 17.03
CA THR A 254 -5.30 4.66 15.84
C THR A 254 -4.65 6.02 15.69
N VAL A 255 -4.56 6.78 16.78
CA VAL A 255 -3.98 8.13 16.76
C VAL A 255 -2.52 8.06 16.32
N LEU A 256 -1.74 7.14 16.90
CA LEU A 256 -0.36 6.91 16.48
C LEU A 256 -0.25 6.44 15.03
N LEU A 257 -1.13 5.54 14.60
CA LEU A 257 -1.15 5.04 13.22
C LEU A 257 -1.41 6.17 12.23
N ILE A 258 -2.42 7.02 12.49
CA ILE A 258 -2.76 8.18 11.65
C ILE A 258 -1.58 9.15 11.58
N LEU A 259 -0.96 9.47 12.73
CA LEU A 259 0.20 10.37 12.78
C LEU A 259 1.40 9.78 12.03
N SER A 260 1.66 8.49 12.19
CA SER A 260 2.73 7.78 11.48
C SER A 260 2.52 7.80 9.97
N LEU A 261 1.31 7.50 9.50
CA LEU A 261 0.93 7.56 8.10
C LEU A 261 1.06 8.98 7.54
N LEU A 262 0.63 10.00 8.28
CA LEU A 262 0.79 11.40 7.89
C LEU A 262 2.25 11.78 7.68
N VAL A 263 3.13 11.46 8.63
CA VAL A 263 4.58 11.70 8.52
C VAL A 263 5.17 10.94 7.33
N CYS A 264 4.75 9.69 7.12
CA CYS A 264 5.16 8.89 5.98
C CYS A 264 4.79 9.56 4.65
N PHE A 265 3.53 9.98 4.48
CA PHE A 265 3.05 10.63 3.26
C PHE A 265 3.80 11.93 2.98
N LEU A 266 4.03 12.76 4.01
CA LEU A 266 4.78 14.00 3.86
C LEU A 266 6.25 13.76 3.50
N LYS A 267 6.88 12.71 4.04
CA LYS A 267 8.26 12.34 3.66
C LYS A 267 8.35 11.83 2.23
N ILE A 268 7.39 11.03 1.77
CA ILE A 268 7.32 10.56 0.38
C ILE A 268 7.17 11.75 -0.57
N HIS A 269 6.24 12.66 -0.27
CA HIS A 269 6.01 13.86 -1.08
C HIS A 269 7.25 14.76 -1.13
N ALA A 270 7.91 14.99 0.01
CA ALA A 270 9.16 15.74 0.05
C ALA A 270 10.25 15.07 -0.81
N HIS A 271 10.41 13.76 -0.71
CA HIS A 271 11.38 13.01 -1.50
C HIS A 271 11.12 13.15 -3.01
N TYR A 272 9.88 13.02 -3.46
CA TYR A 272 9.56 13.18 -4.88
C TYR A 272 9.78 14.62 -5.38
N ARG A 273 9.49 15.62 -4.53
CA ARG A 273 9.81 17.02 -4.85
C ARG A 273 11.31 17.24 -5.00
N ASP A 274 12.12 16.67 -4.10
CA ASP A 274 13.59 16.78 -4.16
C ASP A 274 14.14 16.11 -5.43
N VAL A 275 13.63 14.93 -5.80
CA VAL A 275 13.99 14.25 -7.05
C VAL A 275 13.59 15.07 -8.27
N ALA A 276 12.37 15.62 -8.29
CA ALA A 276 11.89 16.45 -9.38
C ALA A 276 12.71 17.73 -9.55
N GLN A 277 13.18 18.32 -8.44
CA GLN A 277 14.09 19.46 -8.47
C GLN A 277 15.47 19.07 -9.01
N GLN A 278 16.03 17.93 -8.60
CA GLN A 278 17.35 17.48 -9.07
C GLN A 278 17.38 17.04 -10.54
N LEU A 279 16.26 16.58 -11.08
CA LEU A 279 16.11 16.19 -12.49
C LEU A 279 15.57 17.33 -13.38
N SER A 280 15.31 18.50 -12.79
CA SER A 280 14.80 19.67 -13.50
C SER A 280 15.85 20.20 -14.49
N LEU A 281 15.40 20.51 -15.71
CA LEU A 281 16.24 21.15 -16.73
C LEU A 281 16.34 22.68 -16.57
N ARG A 282 15.65 23.27 -15.58
CA ARG A 282 15.49 24.73 -15.43
C ARG A 282 16.81 25.49 -15.34
N ASP A 283 17.84 24.87 -14.75
CA ASP A 283 19.12 25.52 -14.44
C ASP A 283 20.30 24.98 -15.28
N ILE A 284 20.03 24.23 -16.36
CA ILE A 284 21.08 23.66 -17.20
C ILE A 284 21.37 24.59 -18.40
N PRO A 285 22.59 25.17 -18.51
CA PRO A 285 22.96 26.00 -19.64
C PRO A 285 23.02 25.19 -20.95
N HIS A 286 22.48 25.75 -22.03
CA HIS A 286 22.52 25.16 -23.37
C HIS A 286 23.95 25.21 -23.97
N PRO A 287 24.36 24.23 -24.79
CA PRO A 287 23.57 23.10 -25.32
C PRO A 287 23.45 21.92 -24.33
N LEU A 288 22.26 21.31 -24.29
CA LEU A 288 21.95 20.21 -23.36
C LEU A 288 22.68 18.90 -23.69
N LEU A 289 23.05 18.70 -24.97
CA LEU A 289 23.71 17.50 -25.44
C LEU A 289 25.23 17.65 -25.38
N LYS A 290 25.89 16.85 -24.55
CA LYS A 290 27.34 16.75 -24.49
C LYS A 290 27.84 15.88 -25.64
N ARG A 291 28.89 16.33 -26.34
CA ARG A 291 29.66 15.47 -27.25
C ARG A 291 30.64 14.66 -26.42
N PHE A 292 30.62 13.36 -26.64
CA PHE A 292 31.45 12.39 -25.94
C PHE A 292 32.61 11.97 -26.87
N PRO A 293 33.88 11.94 -26.40
CA PRO A 293 34.95 11.26 -27.15
C PRO A 293 34.63 9.79 -27.48
N PRO A 294 35.46 9.15 -28.34
CA PRO A 294 35.29 7.74 -28.69
C PRO A 294 35.25 6.86 -27.44
N LEU A 295 34.25 5.98 -27.37
CA LEU A 295 33.99 5.15 -26.20
C LEU A 295 35.15 4.19 -25.94
N ARG A 296 35.78 4.21 -24.77
CA ARG A 296 36.73 3.14 -24.36
C ARG A 296 35.94 2.00 -23.75
N VAL A 297 36.17 0.76 -24.18
CA VAL A 297 35.38 -0.40 -23.71
C VAL A 297 36.27 -1.42 -23.02
N VAL A 298 35.89 -1.81 -21.81
CA VAL A 298 36.56 -2.86 -21.04
C VAL A 298 35.61 -4.03 -20.83
N VAL A 299 36.08 -5.24 -21.10
CA VAL A 299 35.29 -6.47 -20.98
C VAL A 299 35.93 -7.38 -19.92
N PRO A 300 35.37 -7.50 -18.71
CA PRO A 300 35.82 -8.51 -17.76
C PRO A 300 35.47 -9.90 -18.27
N ILE A 301 36.45 -10.79 -18.28
CA ILE A 301 36.30 -12.17 -18.75
C ILE A 301 36.60 -13.15 -17.61
N ALA A 302 35.86 -14.26 -17.56
CA ALA A 302 36.12 -15.37 -16.64
C ALA A 302 36.95 -16.49 -17.29
N GLY A 303 37.13 -16.45 -18.61
CA GLY A 303 37.88 -17.41 -19.41
C GLY A 303 37.54 -17.26 -20.89
N VAL A 304 38.15 -18.06 -21.76
CA VAL A 304 37.90 -18.03 -23.20
C VAL A 304 36.75 -18.98 -23.54
N ASN A 305 35.57 -18.43 -23.83
CA ASN A 305 34.38 -19.21 -24.18
C ASN A 305 33.51 -18.45 -25.20
N ARG A 306 32.45 -19.09 -25.68
CA ARG A 306 31.54 -18.51 -26.69
C ARG A 306 30.91 -17.20 -26.24
N ALA A 307 30.45 -17.12 -24.98
CA ALA A 307 29.86 -15.90 -24.43
C ALA A 307 30.88 -14.73 -24.41
N THR A 308 32.13 -15.01 -24.07
CA THR A 308 33.22 -14.04 -24.10
C THR A 308 33.54 -13.58 -25.53
N ILE A 309 33.60 -14.48 -26.50
CA ILE A 309 33.86 -14.13 -27.90
C ILE A 309 32.74 -13.26 -28.47
N ASP A 310 31.49 -13.60 -28.19
CA ASP A 310 30.32 -12.84 -28.65
C ASP A 310 30.28 -11.45 -27.99
N ALA A 311 30.59 -11.36 -26.69
CA ALA A 311 30.68 -10.09 -25.97
C ALA A 311 31.80 -9.18 -26.51
N ILE A 312 32.97 -9.75 -26.85
CA ILE A 312 34.08 -9.00 -27.47
C ILE A 312 33.71 -8.54 -28.89
N SER A 313 33.04 -9.40 -29.66
CA SER A 313 32.56 -9.05 -30.99
C SER A 313 31.57 -7.88 -30.93
N TYR A 314 30.64 -7.91 -29.97
CA TYR A 314 29.76 -6.79 -29.69
C TYR A 314 30.54 -5.53 -29.26
N ALA A 315 31.52 -5.65 -28.35
CA ALA A 315 32.35 -4.54 -27.92
C ALA A 315 33.11 -3.88 -29.09
N LYS A 316 33.64 -4.67 -30.03
CA LYS A 316 34.30 -4.17 -31.26
C LYS A 316 33.34 -3.48 -32.23
N SER A 317 32.04 -3.78 -32.17
CA SER A 317 31.05 -3.11 -33.02
C SER A 317 30.72 -1.68 -32.54
N ILE A 318 30.93 -1.41 -31.25
CA ILE A 318 30.63 -0.11 -30.63
C ILE A 318 31.87 0.76 -30.41
N SER A 319 33.07 0.17 -30.41
CA SER A 319 34.33 0.87 -30.22
C SER A 319 35.52 0.19 -30.89
N ASN A 320 36.49 1.01 -31.30
CA ASN A 320 37.81 0.55 -31.74
C ASN A 320 38.83 0.37 -30.59
N ASP A 321 38.55 0.89 -29.38
CA ASP A 321 39.40 0.78 -28.20
C ASP A 321 38.75 -0.19 -27.19
N VAL A 322 38.98 -1.49 -27.42
CA VAL A 322 38.44 -2.59 -26.60
C VAL A 322 39.58 -3.29 -25.88
N THR A 323 39.46 -3.45 -24.56
CA THR A 323 40.42 -4.22 -23.75
C THR A 323 39.70 -5.31 -22.96
N ALA A 324 40.20 -6.54 -23.06
CA ALA A 324 39.73 -7.64 -22.22
C ALA A 324 40.53 -7.69 -20.92
N VAL A 325 39.85 -7.96 -19.80
CA VAL A 325 40.48 -8.02 -18.48
C VAL A 325 40.14 -9.34 -17.80
N TYR A 326 41.18 -10.11 -17.47
CA TYR A 326 41.05 -11.33 -16.70
C TYR A 326 41.65 -11.12 -15.31
N VAL A 327 40.91 -11.48 -14.25
CA VAL A 327 41.41 -11.43 -12.87
C VAL A 327 41.87 -12.82 -12.47
N GLU A 328 43.17 -13.00 -12.29
CA GLU A 328 43.78 -14.28 -11.94
C GLU A 328 43.61 -14.56 -10.44
N LEU A 329 42.80 -15.58 -10.12
CA LEU A 329 42.51 -16.02 -8.75
C LEU A 329 43.41 -17.17 -8.27
N SER A 330 44.00 -17.90 -9.22
CA SER A 330 44.87 -19.05 -8.97
C SER A 330 46.12 -18.92 -9.84
N LEU A 331 47.29 -19.10 -9.23
CA LEU A 331 48.58 -18.99 -9.92
C LEU A 331 48.65 -19.98 -11.09
N GLY A 332 48.91 -19.47 -12.30
CA GLY A 332 49.14 -20.27 -13.50
C GLY A 332 47.96 -20.30 -14.47
N GLU A 333 46.74 -20.00 -14.02
CA GLU A 333 45.58 -19.88 -14.91
C GLU A 333 45.71 -18.68 -15.86
N GLY A 334 46.37 -17.60 -15.42
CA GLY A 334 46.59 -16.41 -16.25
C GLY A 334 47.35 -16.75 -17.53
N GLN A 335 48.40 -17.58 -17.44
CA GLN A 335 49.20 -17.97 -18.60
C GLN A 335 48.39 -18.79 -19.60
N ARG A 336 47.59 -19.75 -19.11
CA ARG A 336 46.69 -20.57 -19.94
C ARG A 336 45.69 -19.71 -20.72
N ILE A 337 45.05 -18.77 -20.03
CA ILE A 337 44.12 -17.82 -20.66
C ILE A 337 44.84 -16.93 -21.66
N GLN A 338 46.08 -16.50 -21.37
CA GLN A 338 46.85 -15.68 -22.30
C GLN A 338 47.15 -16.41 -23.62
N ASP A 339 47.51 -17.70 -23.53
CA ASP A 339 47.84 -18.52 -24.69
C ASP A 339 46.59 -18.85 -25.52
N GLU A 340 45.48 -19.22 -24.86
CA GLU A 340 44.18 -19.38 -25.52
C GLU A 340 43.73 -18.07 -26.18
N TRP A 341 43.92 -16.91 -25.53
CA TRP A 341 43.54 -15.61 -26.06
C TRP A 341 44.30 -15.23 -27.32
N LYS A 342 45.62 -15.46 -27.36
CA LYS A 342 46.45 -15.23 -28.55
C LYS A 342 45.99 -16.06 -29.74
N HIS A 343 45.42 -17.25 -29.50
CA HIS A 343 44.92 -18.11 -30.55
C HIS A 343 43.58 -17.60 -31.13
N TYR A 344 42.62 -17.22 -30.28
CA TYR A 344 41.26 -16.89 -30.72
C TYR A 344 41.04 -15.40 -31.00
N LEU A 345 41.69 -14.49 -30.27
CA LEU A 345 41.45 -13.04 -30.31
C LEU A 345 42.79 -12.25 -30.28
N PRO A 346 43.71 -12.47 -31.23
CA PRO A 346 45.03 -11.82 -31.23
C PRO A 346 44.96 -10.29 -31.34
N ASP A 347 43.91 -9.76 -31.98
CA ASP A 347 43.75 -8.33 -32.25
C ASP A 347 43.21 -7.52 -31.06
N VAL A 348 42.86 -8.18 -29.94
CA VAL A 348 42.28 -7.52 -28.76
C VAL A 348 43.25 -7.63 -27.59
N PRO A 349 43.71 -6.51 -27.00
CA PRO A 349 44.60 -6.56 -25.85
C PRO A 349 43.93 -7.25 -24.65
N LEU A 350 44.65 -8.20 -24.05
CA LEU A 350 44.27 -8.87 -22.81
C LEU A 350 45.17 -8.39 -21.68
N VAL A 351 44.55 -7.89 -20.61
CA VAL A 351 45.21 -7.53 -19.36
C VAL A 351 44.90 -8.59 -18.31
N ILE A 352 45.93 -9.13 -17.69
CA ILE A 352 45.81 -10.09 -16.58
C ILE A 352 46.13 -9.36 -15.29
N LEU A 353 45.17 -9.35 -14.36
CA LEU A 353 45.28 -8.71 -13.06
C LEU A 353 45.49 -9.78 -11.98
N PRO A 354 46.65 -9.82 -11.30
CA PRO A 354 46.87 -10.78 -10.22
C PRO A 354 45.99 -10.42 -9.01
N SER A 355 45.28 -11.40 -8.46
CA SER A 355 44.46 -11.23 -7.26
C SER A 355 44.87 -12.19 -6.14
N PRO A 356 45.87 -11.81 -5.32
CA PRO A 356 46.40 -12.69 -4.26
C PRO A 356 45.35 -13.02 -3.19
N TYR A 357 44.36 -12.15 -2.99
CA TYR A 357 43.26 -12.33 -2.04
C TYR A 357 42.00 -12.95 -2.65
N ARG A 358 42.08 -13.46 -3.89
CA ARG A 358 40.94 -14.06 -4.62
C ARG A 358 39.72 -13.13 -4.72
N SER A 359 39.96 -11.83 -4.76
CA SER A 359 38.92 -10.81 -4.96
C SER A 359 38.88 -10.43 -6.44
N ILE A 360 37.72 -10.54 -7.07
CA ILE A 360 37.54 -10.14 -8.48
C ILE A 360 37.27 -8.64 -8.58
N VAL A 361 36.45 -8.12 -7.67
CA VAL A 361 35.94 -6.75 -7.72
C VAL A 361 37.04 -5.72 -7.49
N GLY A 362 37.88 -5.91 -6.47
CA GLY A 362 38.91 -4.93 -6.08
C GLY A 362 39.92 -4.63 -7.19
N PRO A 363 40.67 -5.64 -7.68
CA PRO A 363 41.67 -5.44 -8.73
C PRO A 363 41.08 -4.89 -10.03
N PHE A 364 39.89 -5.37 -10.42
CA PHE A 364 39.22 -4.89 -11.62
C PHE A 364 38.86 -3.40 -11.52
N LEU A 365 38.36 -2.97 -10.37
CA LEU A 365 38.02 -1.58 -10.11
C LEU A 365 39.26 -0.67 -10.05
N GLU A 366 40.35 -1.13 -9.45
CA GLU A 366 41.63 -0.41 -9.42
C GLU A 366 42.22 -0.23 -10.83
N TYR A 367 42.16 -1.28 -11.66
CA TYR A 367 42.58 -1.20 -13.05
C TYR A 367 41.77 -0.16 -13.84
N LEU A 368 40.44 -0.16 -13.68
CA LEU A 368 39.60 0.83 -14.36
C LEU A 368 39.92 2.27 -13.92
N ASP A 369 40.26 2.48 -12.66
CA ASP A 369 40.64 3.81 -12.17
C ASP A 369 42.00 4.25 -12.72
N GLU A 370 42.94 3.33 -12.81
CA GLU A 370 44.24 3.60 -13.40
C GLU A 370 44.11 3.92 -14.88
N LEU A 371 43.32 3.12 -15.62
CA LEU A 371 43.04 3.36 -17.04
C LEU A 371 42.41 4.73 -17.28
N ASP A 372 41.42 5.10 -16.47
CA ASP A 372 40.75 6.39 -16.59
C ASP A 372 41.66 7.57 -16.20
N ARG A 373 42.52 7.40 -15.20
CA ARG A 373 43.50 8.41 -14.79
C ARG A 373 44.60 8.62 -15.83
N GLN A 374 45.07 7.55 -16.47
CA GLN A 374 46.12 7.62 -17.49
C GLN A 374 45.64 8.32 -18.76
N ARG A 375 44.39 8.05 -19.19
CA ARG A 375 43.83 8.68 -20.39
C ARG A 375 43.43 10.13 -20.16
N ASN A 376 42.87 10.45 -18.99
CA ASN A 376 42.47 11.80 -18.56
C ASN A 376 41.71 12.61 -19.64
N ASP A 377 40.85 11.93 -20.41
CA ASP A 377 40.09 12.49 -21.53
C ASP A 377 38.68 12.98 -21.11
N GLY A 378 38.40 12.98 -19.80
CA GLY A 378 37.10 13.36 -19.24
C GLY A 378 36.00 12.31 -19.40
N GLN A 379 36.32 11.11 -19.89
CA GLN A 379 35.41 9.97 -19.94
C GLN A 379 35.87 8.83 -19.03
N LEU A 380 34.91 7.99 -18.65
CA LEU A 380 35.20 6.71 -18.02
C LEU A 380 35.04 5.61 -19.05
N ALA A 381 35.89 4.58 -19.00
CA ALA A 381 35.72 3.40 -19.84
C ALA A 381 34.37 2.71 -19.57
N ALA A 382 33.59 2.45 -20.62
CA ALA A 382 32.39 1.63 -20.52
C ALA A 382 32.74 0.17 -20.26
N VAL A 383 31.89 -0.53 -19.52
CA VAL A 383 32.10 -1.93 -19.17
C VAL A 383 31.03 -2.80 -19.82
N VAL A 384 31.43 -3.75 -20.65
CA VAL A 384 30.53 -4.77 -21.22
C VAL A 384 30.61 -6.01 -20.35
N LEU A 385 29.53 -6.34 -19.65
CA LEU A 385 29.46 -7.49 -18.74
C LEU A 385 28.81 -8.68 -19.46
N PRO A 386 29.56 -9.77 -19.77
CA PRO A 386 28.96 -11.00 -20.25
C PRO A 386 28.19 -11.68 -19.11
N GLU A 387 26.86 -11.77 -19.25
CA GLU A 387 25.97 -12.41 -18.28
C GLU A 387 25.41 -13.73 -18.83
N TRP A 388 25.50 -14.79 -18.04
CA TRP A 388 24.92 -16.09 -18.39
C TRP A 388 23.46 -16.12 -17.98
N VAL A 389 22.55 -16.27 -18.94
CA VAL A 389 21.13 -16.44 -18.65
C VAL A 389 20.80 -17.93 -18.77
N PRO A 390 20.54 -18.62 -17.64
CA PRO A 390 20.26 -20.04 -17.69
C PRO A 390 18.90 -20.33 -18.36
N ALA A 391 18.76 -21.52 -18.94
CA ALA A 391 17.52 -21.95 -19.58
C ALA A 391 16.33 -22.09 -18.59
N ARG A 392 16.62 -22.33 -17.31
CA ARG A 392 15.61 -22.48 -16.24
C ARG A 392 15.89 -21.50 -15.11
N TRP A 393 14.84 -20.90 -14.56
CA TRP A 393 14.95 -19.87 -13.52
C TRP A 393 15.70 -20.37 -12.26
N TRP A 394 15.53 -21.64 -11.89
CA TRP A 394 16.16 -22.21 -10.69
C TRP A 394 17.65 -22.52 -10.86
N HIS A 395 18.15 -22.69 -12.10
CA HIS A 395 19.60 -22.82 -12.35
C HIS A 395 20.35 -21.53 -11.96
N SER A 396 19.67 -20.37 -11.94
CA SER A 396 20.26 -19.08 -11.52
C SER A 396 20.78 -19.12 -10.06
N LEU A 397 20.22 -20.00 -9.22
CA LEU A 397 20.69 -20.20 -7.84
C LEU A 397 22.02 -20.99 -7.76
N LEU A 398 22.38 -21.73 -8.80
CA LEU A 398 23.54 -22.61 -8.84
C LEU A 398 24.78 -21.97 -9.50
N HIS A 399 24.62 -20.83 -10.18
CA HIS A 399 25.71 -20.18 -10.91
C HIS A 399 26.31 -19.01 -10.13
N ASN A 400 27.64 -18.88 -10.23
CA ASN A 400 28.40 -17.82 -9.59
C ASN A 400 28.03 -16.45 -10.19
N GLN A 401 27.47 -15.56 -9.38
CA GLN A 401 26.89 -14.28 -9.80
C GLN A 401 27.95 -13.18 -9.96
N THR A 402 29.13 -13.50 -10.50
CA THR A 402 30.27 -12.57 -10.59
C THR A 402 29.94 -11.29 -11.36
N ALA A 403 29.19 -11.40 -12.45
CA ALA A 403 28.75 -10.24 -13.23
C ALA A 403 27.80 -9.33 -12.41
N ARG A 404 26.88 -9.91 -11.64
CA ARG A 404 26.00 -9.17 -10.72
C ARG A 404 26.78 -8.45 -9.63
N LEU A 405 27.77 -9.11 -9.03
CA LEU A 405 28.65 -8.50 -8.02
C LEU A 405 29.45 -7.33 -8.60
N LEU A 406 30.02 -7.49 -9.79
CA LEU A 406 30.73 -6.41 -10.50
C LEU A 406 29.80 -5.25 -10.83
N LYS A 407 28.59 -5.53 -11.31
CA LYS A 407 27.56 -4.53 -11.62
C LYS A 407 27.13 -3.75 -10.39
N GLU A 408 26.81 -4.43 -9.29
CA GLU A 408 26.46 -3.80 -8.02
C GLU A 408 27.63 -2.94 -7.52
N ALA A 409 28.86 -3.46 -7.56
CA ALA A 409 30.04 -2.70 -7.18
C ALA A 409 30.22 -1.43 -8.03
N LEU A 410 30.09 -1.52 -9.36
CA LEU A 410 30.18 -0.38 -10.28
C LEU A 410 29.08 0.67 -10.02
N LEU A 411 27.84 0.24 -9.76
CA LEU A 411 26.70 1.14 -9.49
C LEU A 411 26.83 1.88 -8.16
N TYR A 412 27.22 1.19 -7.08
CA TYR A 412 27.32 1.79 -5.74
C TYR A 412 28.61 2.61 -5.53
N ARG A 413 29.63 2.43 -6.38
CA ARG A 413 30.88 3.21 -6.36
C ARG A 413 30.71 4.67 -6.79
N ARG A 414 29.57 5.03 -7.38
CA ARG A 414 29.15 6.42 -7.73
C ARG A 414 29.34 7.41 -6.57
N ARG A 415 29.20 6.96 -5.32
CA ARG A 415 29.32 7.82 -4.13
C ARG A 415 30.73 8.43 -3.91
N ARG A 416 31.78 7.91 -4.54
CA ARG A 416 33.18 8.29 -4.21
C ARG A 416 33.88 9.19 -5.25
N TYR A 417 33.52 9.11 -6.53
CA TYR A 417 34.23 9.81 -7.62
C TYR A 417 33.34 10.73 -8.49
N GLY A 418 32.03 10.78 -8.26
CA GLY A 418 31.13 11.76 -8.89
C GLY A 418 30.73 11.48 -10.35
N PHE A 419 31.32 10.49 -11.02
CA PHE A 419 31.02 10.15 -12.41
C PHE A 419 30.22 8.84 -12.54
N GLN A 420 29.39 8.74 -13.60
CA GLN A 420 28.64 7.53 -13.93
C GLN A 420 29.39 6.77 -15.03
N ARG A 421 29.78 5.52 -14.75
CA ARG A 421 30.33 4.62 -15.75
C ARG A 421 29.20 3.89 -16.47
N VAL A 422 29.26 3.82 -17.80
CA VAL A 422 28.27 3.10 -18.59
C VAL A 422 28.52 1.60 -18.44
N ILE A 423 27.47 0.85 -18.11
CA ILE A 423 27.49 -0.61 -18.00
C ILE A 423 26.55 -1.16 -19.08
N ILE A 424 27.06 -2.10 -19.87
CA ILE A 424 26.30 -2.77 -20.92
C ILE A 424 26.24 -4.26 -20.59
N ASP A 425 25.06 -4.76 -20.27
CA ASP A 425 24.87 -6.19 -20.03
C ASP A 425 24.75 -6.91 -21.38
N PHE A 426 25.56 -7.95 -21.58
CA PHE A 426 25.52 -8.81 -22.75
C PHE A 426 25.02 -10.20 -22.35
N PRO A 427 23.71 -10.47 -22.45
CA PRO A 427 23.14 -11.75 -22.02
C PRO A 427 23.45 -12.85 -23.04
N TYR A 428 24.09 -13.92 -22.57
CA TYR A 428 24.29 -15.16 -23.33
C TYR A 428 23.31 -16.23 -22.83
N HIS A 429 22.32 -16.56 -23.65
CA HIS A 429 21.30 -17.55 -23.30
C HIS A 429 21.80 -18.97 -23.50
N LEU A 430 21.81 -19.75 -22.42
CA LEU A 430 22.07 -21.19 -22.50
C LEU A 430 20.87 -21.89 -23.12
N GLN A 431 21.12 -22.77 -24.09
CA GLN A 431 20.05 -23.47 -24.82
C GLN A 431 19.38 -24.59 -24.00
N ARG A 432 20.01 -25.06 -22.92
CA ARG A 432 19.53 -26.20 -22.11
C ARG A 432 19.75 -25.96 -20.62
#